data_AF-J0PR78-F1
#
_entry.id   AF-J0PR78-F1
#
_cell.length_a   1.000
_cell.length_b   1.000
_cell.length_c   1.000
_cell.angle_alpha   90.00
_cell.angle_beta   90.00
_cell.angle_gamma   90.00
#
_symmetry.space_group_name_H-M   'P 1'
#
loop_
_entity.id
_entity.type
_entity.pdbx_description
1 polymer ?
#
loop_
_entity_poly.entity_id
_entity_poly.type
_entity_poly.pdbx_seq_one_letter_code
_entity_poly.pdbx_strand_id
1 'polypeptide(L)'
;MTNDLADIKLYDQNPDEAAVERLGHRLALVMKKQDASLVATSDPKEVERVEKWARDVLGAHAQSAKEAVLKVAEMMSGARRKSRMTFYYLLAKQLNALHKV
;
A
#
# COMPACT_ATOMS: atom_id res chain seq x y z
N MET A 1 -17.48 1.00 8.44
CA MET A 1 -16.53 -0.05 8.06
C MET A 1 -15.94 0.36 6.72
N THR A 2 -14.63 0.57 6.63
CA THR A 2 -13.97 0.76 5.33
C THR A 2 -14.03 -0.58 4.60
N ASN A 3 -14.52 -0.60 3.37
CA ASN A 3 -14.53 -1.82 2.58
C ASN A 3 -13.25 -1.85 1.75
N ASP A 4 -12.14 -2.25 2.39
CA ASP A 4 -10.81 -2.23 1.78
C ASP A 4 -10.75 -2.98 0.45
N LEU A 5 -11.53 -4.07 0.32
CA LEU A 5 -11.63 -4.83 -0.93
C LEU A 5 -12.30 -4.00 -2.04
N ALA A 6 -13.34 -3.23 -1.73
CA ALA A 6 -13.97 -2.34 -2.71
C ALA A 6 -13.03 -1.21 -3.14
N ASP A 7 -12.28 -0.62 -2.22
CA ASP A 7 -11.30 0.43 -2.52
C ASP A 7 -10.16 -0.12 -3.39
N ILE A 8 -9.70 -1.35 -3.13
CA ILE A 8 -8.72 -2.03 -3.98
C ILE A 8 -9.29 -2.30 -5.38
N LYS A 9 -10.57 -2.69 -5.50
CA LYS A 9 -11.22 -2.96 -6.80
C LYS A 9 -11.30 -1.75 -7.73
N LEU A 10 -11.15 -0.53 -7.21
CA LEU A 10 -11.01 0.68 -8.03
C LEU A 10 -9.73 0.70 -8.87
N TYR A 11 -8.71 -0.04 -8.45
CA TYR A 11 -7.37 -0.07 -9.06
C TYR A 11 -6.97 -1.45 -9.58
N ASP A 12 -7.58 -2.49 -9.02
CA ASP A 12 -7.35 -3.89 -9.37
C ASP A 12 -8.68 -4.63 -9.50
N GLN A 13 -9.16 -4.84 -10.73
CA GLN A 13 -10.47 -5.44 -10.98
C GLN A 13 -10.62 -6.87 -10.41
N ASN A 14 -9.51 -7.59 -10.28
CA ASN A 14 -9.50 -8.96 -9.75
C ASN A 14 -8.40 -9.11 -8.69
N PRO A 15 -8.64 -8.59 -7.47
CA PRO A 15 -7.64 -8.59 -6.43
C PRO A 15 -7.42 -9.98 -5.84
N ASP A 16 -6.20 -10.26 -5.42
CA ASP A 16 -5.86 -11.45 -4.65
C ASP A 16 -6.40 -11.30 -3.22
N GLU A 17 -7.60 -11.85 -2.98
CA GLU A 17 -8.29 -11.76 -1.70
C GLU A 17 -7.49 -12.37 -0.54
N ALA A 18 -6.68 -13.41 -0.80
CA ALA A 18 -5.83 -14.01 0.22
C ALA A 18 -4.68 -13.07 0.61
N ALA A 19 -4.11 -12.33 -0.35
CA ALA A 19 -3.13 -11.28 -0.06
C ALA A 19 -3.77 -10.10 0.68
N VAL A 20 -5.01 -9.73 0.33
CA VAL A 20 -5.78 -8.72 1.08
C VAL A 20 -5.97 -9.16 2.53
N GLU A 21 -6.38 -10.40 2.78
CA GLU A 21 -6.57 -10.92 4.13
C GLU A 21 -5.27 -10.90 4.96
N ARG A 22 -4.15 -11.42 4.42
CA ARG A 22 -2.85 -11.41 5.11
C ARG A 22 -2.37 -9.99 5.42
N LEU A 23 -2.49 -9.08 4.46
CA LEU A 23 -2.14 -7.68 4.67
C LEU A 23 -3.04 -7.02 5.71
N GLY A 24 -4.33 -7.36 5.72
CA GLY A 24 -5.29 -6.91 6.72
C GLY A 24 -4.90 -7.33 8.13
N HIS A 25 -4.50 -8.60 8.31
CA HIS A 25 -3.97 -9.10 9.59
C HIS A 25 -2.71 -8.34 10.02
N ARG A 26 -1.76 -8.11 9.11
CA ARG A 26 -0.54 -7.35 9.39
C ARG A 26 -0.84 -5.90 9.82
N LEU A 27 -1.81 -5.25 9.19
CA LEU A 27 -2.13 -3.85 9.43
C LEU A 27 -3.20 -3.63 10.51
N ALA A 28 -3.76 -4.69 11.11
CA ALA A 28 -4.91 -4.61 12.02
C ALA A 28 -4.75 -3.58 13.16
N LEU A 29 -3.55 -3.49 13.77
CA LEU A 29 -3.28 -2.50 14.83
C LEU A 29 -3.02 -1.09 14.27
N VAL A 30 -2.40 -1.00 13.10
CA VAL A 30 -2.11 0.27 12.41
C VAL A 30 -3.41 0.95 12.01
N MET A 31 -4.35 0.19 11.46
CA MET A 31 -5.63 0.68 10.95
C MET A 31 -6.57 1.20 12.06
N LYS A 32 -6.33 0.86 13.33
CA LYS A 32 -7.08 1.44 14.46
C LYS A 32 -6.74 2.91 14.71
N LYS A 33 -5.61 3.40 14.22
CA LYS A 33 -5.20 4.81 14.35
C LYS A 33 -5.48 5.53 13.04
N GLN A 34 -6.37 6.52 13.06
CA GLN A 34 -6.80 7.22 11.85
C GLN A 34 -5.63 7.81 11.07
N ASP A 35 -4.69 8.45 11.76
CA ASP A 35 -3.54 9.13 11.16
C ASP A 35 -2.59 8.11 10.50
N ALA A 36 -2.49 6.92 11.08
CA ALA A 36 -1.70 5.81 10.56
C ALA A 36 -2.46 4.96 9.53
N SER A 37 -3.76 5.14 9.37
CA SER A 37 -4.54 4.41 8.36
C SER A 37 -4.34 4.95 6.94
N LEU A 38 -3.64 6.08 6.79
CA LEU A 38 -3.42 6.76 5.50
C LEU A 38 -1.94 6.81 5.13
N VAL A 39 -1.68 7.03 3.84
CA VAL A 39 -0.36 7.36 3.28
C VAL A 39 -0.38 8.79 2.75
N ALA A 40 0.38 9.67 3.39
CA ALA A 40 0.59 11.05 2.97
C ALA A 40 1.72 11.13 1.93
N THR A 41 1.40 10.94 0.65
CA THR A 41 2.38 10.94 -0.45
C THR A 41 3.07 12.29 -0.69
N SER A 42 2.59 13.37 -0.08
CA SER A 42 3.21 14.69 -0.08
C SER A 42 4.18 14.93 1.08
N ASP A 43 4.23 14.02 2.06
CA ASP A 43 5.19 14.07 3.17
C ASP A 43 6.41 13.19 2.82
N PRO A 44 7.60 13.78 2.60
CA PRO A 44 8.80 13.01 2.27
C PRO A 44 9.14 11.94 3.30
N LYS A 45 8.87 12.18 4.60
CA LYS A 45 9.15 11.19 5.66
C LYS A 45 8.22 9.99 5.60
N GLU A 46 6.97 10.21 5.20
CA GLU A 46 6.03 9.12 4.96
C GLU A 46 6.44 8.32 3.72
N VAL A 47 6.85 9.00 2.63
CA VAL A 47 7.36 8.34 1.42
C VAL A 47 8.59 7.47 1.75
N GLU A 48 9.58 8.00 2.45
CA GLU A 48 10.77 7.26 2.90
C GLU A 48 10.40 6.03 3.75
N ARG A 49 9.38 6.14 4.60
CA ARG A 49 8.90 5.03 5.44
C ARG A 49 8.28 3.93 4.58
N VAL A 50 7.49 4.28 3.58
CA VAL A 50 6.88 3.31 2.66
C VAL A 50 7.93 2.65 1.77
N GLU A 51 8.91 3.42 1.27
CA GLU A 51 10.05 2.88 0.53
C GLU A 51 10.89 1.93 1.39
N LYS A 52 11.12 2.27 2.65
CA LYS A 52 11.78 1.36 3.60
C LYS A 52 10.97 0.09 3.81
N TRP A 53 9.66 0.19 4.00
CA TRP A 53 8.80 -0.99 4.12
C TRP A 53 8.84 -1.88 2.87
N ALA A 54 8.84 -1.29 1.67
CA ALA A 54 8.99 -2.06 0.42
C ALA A 54 10.33 -2.80 0.34
N ARG A 55 11.42 -2.20 0.84
CA ARG A 55 12.71 -2.86 0.91
C ARG A 55 12.71 -3.99 1.96
N ASP A 56 12.29 -3.69 3.17
CA ASP A 56 12.42 -4.59 4.32
C ASP A 56 11.41 -5.76 4.27
N VAL A 57 10.19 -5.50 3.81
CA VAL A 57 9.10 -6.50 3.79
C VAL A 57 8.93 -7.13 2.41
N LEU A 58 8.98 -6.33 1.35
CA LEU A 58 8.78 -6.85 -0.01
C LEU A 58 10.09 -7.27 -0.69
N GLY A 59 11.25 -6.95 -0.09
CA GLY A 59 12.56 -7.30 -0.64
C GLY A 59 12.90 -6.52 -1.93
N ALA A 60 12.30 -5.35 -2.13
CA ALA A 60 12.61 -4.50 -3.28
C ALA A 60 14.01 -3.90 -3.17
N HIS A 61 14.70 -3.72 -4.30
CA HIS A 61 15.89 -2.88 -4.35
C HIS A 61 15.53 -1.39 -4.17
N ALA A 62 16.48 -0.58 -3.72
CA ALA A 62 16.22 0.83 -3.38
C ALA A 62 15.61 1.64 -4.54
N GLN A 63 16.11 1.46 -5.76
CA GLN A 63 15.58 2.16 -6.93
C GLN A 63 14.16 1.69 -7.27
N SER A 64 13.93 0.37 -7.30
CA SER A 64 12.61 -0.20 -7.58
C SER A 64 11.57 0.18 -6.53
N ALA A 65 11.96 0.29 -5.25
CA ALA A 65 11.08 0.74 -4.18
C ALA A 65 10.61 2.19 -4.42
N LYS A 66 11.53 3.09 -4.76
CA LYS A 66 11.23 4.50 -5.09
C LYS A 66 10.27 4.61 -6.27
N GLU A 67 10.60 3.94 -7.38
CA GLU A 67 9.79 3.95 -8.60
C GLU A 67 8.38 3.39 -8.36
N ALA A 68 8.27 2.28 -7.61
CA ALA A 68 6.99 1.68 -7.30
C ALA A 68 6.13 2.58 -6.38
N VAL A 69 6.73 3.23 -5.37
CA VAL A 69 6.00 4.16 -4.49
C VAL A 69 5.49 5.36 -5.26
N LEU A 70 6.31 5.96 -6.14
CA LEU A 70 5.89 7.08 -7.00
C LEU A 70 4.74 6.68 -7.93
N LYS A 71 4.84 5.51 -8.57
CA LYS A 71 3.80 5.01 -9.48
C LYS A 71 2.46 4.75 -8.77
N VAL A 72 2.49 4.17 -7.57
CA VAL A 72 1.26 3.97 -6.77
C VAL A 72 0.70 5.30 -6.27
N ALA A 73 1.56 6.26 -5.90
CA ALA A 73 1.13 7.60 -5.51
C ALA A 73 0.42 8.34 -6.66
N GLU A 74 0.94 8.20 -7.88
CA GLU A 74 0.33 8.73 -9.11
C GLU A 74 -1.02 8.04 -9.41
N MET A 75 -1.07 6.71 -9.34
CA MET A 75 -2.29 5.92 -9.55
C MET A 75 -3.42 6.36 -8.59
N MET A 76 -3.07 6.70 -7.35
CA MET A 76 -4.01 7.16 -6.33
C MET A 76 -4.13 8.69 -6.23
N SER A 77 -3.61 9.45 -7.20
CA SER A 77 -3.58 10.93 -7.14
C SER A 77 -4.96 11.57 -7.03
N GLY A 78 -5.98 10.99 -7.67
CA GLY A 78 -7.39 11.42 -7.57
C GLY A 78 -8.08 11.06 -6.25
N ALA A 79 -7.48 10.20 -5.42
CA ALA A 79 -8.07 9.81 -4.13
C ALA A 79 -7.82 10.90 -3.08
N ARG A 80 -8.90 11.42 -2.49
CA ARG A 80 -8.86 12.40 -1.38
C ARG A 80 -8.12 11.83 -0.15
N ARG A 81 -8.27 10.54 0.11
CA ARG A 81 -7.59 9.82 1.19
C ARG A 81 -6.98 8.55 0.61
N LYS A 82 -5.67 8.40 0.71
CA LYS A 82 -4.95 7.20 0.26
C LYS A 82 -4.89 6.20 1.42
N SER A 83 -5.82 5.24 1.45
CA SER A 83 -5.83 4.17 2.46
C SER A 83 -4.50 3.42 2.42
N ARG A 84 -3.89 3.21 3.60
CA ARG A 84 -2.63 2.45 3.72
C ARG A 84 -2.81 1.01 3.28
N MET A 85 -3.98 0.42 3.51
CA MET A 85 -4.33 -0.91 3.05
C MET A 85 -4.26 -1.01 1.51
N THR A 86 -4.99 -0.15 0.81
CA THR A 86 -4.99 -0.08 -0.66
C THR A 86 -3.61 0.25 -1.20
N PHE A 87 -2.92 1.23 -0.62
CA PHE A 87 -1.59 1.63 -1.06
C PHE A 87 -0.58 0.49 -0.95
N TYR A 88 -0.56 -0.23 0.17
CA TYR A 88 0.40 -1.31 0.41
C TYR A 88 0.08 -2.55 -0.45
N TYR A 89 -1.19 -2.84 -0.69
CA TYR A 89 -1.60 -3.87 -1.63
C TYR A 89 -1.12 -3.55 -3.06
N LEU A 90 -1.38 -2.34 -3.55
CA LEU A 90 -0.96 -1.92 -4.89
C LEU A 90 0.56 -1.88 -5.02
N LEU A 91 1.26 -1.47 -3.97
CA LEU A 91 2.72 -1.48 -3.93
C LEU A 91 3.28 -2.91 -4.02
N ALA A 92 2.73 -3.84 -3.23
CA ALA A 92 3.10 -5.25 -3.30
C ALA A 92 2.78 -5.85 -4.68
N LYS A 93 1.63 -5.50 -5.29
CA LYS A 93 1.28 -5.92 -6.64
C LYS A 93 2.25 -5.36 -7.69
N GLN A 94 2.57 -4.07 -7.62
CA GLN A 94 3.49 -3.39 -8.55
C GLN A 94 4.91 -3.99 -8.50
N LEU A 95 5.29 -4.58 -7.37
CA LEU A 95 6.58 -5.25 -7.15
C LEU A 95 6.52 -6.77 -7.35
N ASN A 96 5.39 -7.33 -7.80
CA ASN A 96 5.15 -8.79 -7.90
C ASN A 96 5.45 -9.54 -6.58
N ALA A 97 5.10 -8.93 -5.45
CA ALA A 97 5.44 -9.36 -4.10
C ALA A 97 4.21 -9.61 -3.20
N LEU A 98 3.03 -9.90 -3.76
CA LEU A 98 1.80 -10.21 -2.99
C LEU A 98 1.94 -11.45 -2.09
N HIS A 99 2.88 -12.34 -2.37
CA HIS A 99 3.21 -13.47 -1.51
C HIS A 99 3.97 -13.08 -0.22
N LYS A 100 4.47 -11.84 -0.11
CA LYS A 100 5.24 -11.34 1.03
C LYS A 100 4.45 -10.48 2.01
N VAL A 101 3.22 -10.10 1.65
CA VAL A 101 2.33 -9.32 2.53
C VAL A 101 1.64 -10.20 3.55
#